data_AF-A0A1G2XY41-F1
#
_entry.id   AF-A0A1G2XY41-F1
#
_cell.length_a   1.000
_cell.length_b   1.000
_cell.length_c   1.000
_cell.angle_alpha   90.00
_cell.angle_beta   90.00
_cell.angle_gamma   90.00
#
_symmetry.space_group_name_H-M   'P 1'
#
loop_
_entity.id
_entity.type
_entity.pdbx_description
1 polymer ?
#
loop_
_entity_poly.entity_id
_entity_poly.type
_entity_poly.pdbx_seq_one_letter_code
_entity_poly.pdbx_strand_id
1 'polypeptide(L)'
;MIVKIRMNDDQYDQLKSHLLNSDGKEAVAIVLCGRRISESIHCLSIREIHPIPYGDCEIRGSELLCWKTSLLENLLPKAMKDGMAIVKIHSHPSGYAEFSVTDDASDRDIFGSIYGWIDDDYPHASMVMLPDGKMFGRYIDPQGSFHPLDLISVVGDNIHYWHPDPERGVLPEFTIRNTQAFGMGTTQLLNRLSVAVVGCSGTGSPVIEQLVRLGVQKLVLVDPDPIEEKNLNRILNSRMSDVTEERYKVDILDSAIKQMGLGTKVEAIPENICTARAVKAVAECDIIFGCMDGSEGRHLL
;
A
#
# COMPACT_ATOMS: atom_id res chain seq x y z
N MET A 1 14.37 -1.85 0.85
CA MET A 1 13.23 -1.24 1.54
C MET A 1 12.05 -1.25 0.57
N ILE A 2 10.86 -1.64 1.01
CA ILE A 2 9.63 -1.58 0.21
C ILE A 2 8.97 -0.23 0.44
N VAL A 3 8.61 0.51 -0.61
CA VAL A 3 7.90 1.80 -0.51
C VAL A 3 6.59 1.74 -1.28
N LYS A 4 5.48 1.98 -0.57
CA LYS A 4 4.11 1.94 -1.09
C LYS A 4 3.44 3.30 -0.97
N ILE A 5 2.56 3.63 -1.92
CA ILE A 5 1.69 4.82 -1.86
C ILE A 5 0.23 4.38 -1.91
N ARG A 6 -0.60 4.99 -1.04
CA ARG A 6 -2.02 4.68 -0.93
C ARG A 6 -2.86 5.94 -0.99
N MET A 7 -3.98 5.87 -1.69
CA MET A 7 -5.00 6.91 -1.73
C MET A 7 -6.40 6.29 -1.80
N ASN A 8 -7.43 7.06 -1.47
CA ASN A 8 -8.81 6.65 -1.75
C ASN A 8 -9.26 7.13 -3.14
N ASP A 9 -10.42 6.66 -3.58
CA ASP A 9 -11.06 7.04 -4.84
C ASP A 9 -11.33 8.55 -4.95
N ASP A 10 -11.83 9.20 -3.89
CA ASP A 10 -12.05 10.66 -3.88
C ASP A 10 -10.75 11.44 -4.20
N GLN A 11 -9.64 11.06 -3.56
CA GLN A 11 -8.32 11.64 -3.77
C GLN A 11 -7.80 11.36 -5.18
N TYR A 12 -8.00 10.13 -5.66
CA TYR A 12 -7.63 9.75 -7.02
C TYR A 12 -8.42 10.53 -8.07
N ASP A 13 -9.73 10.69 -7.90
CA ASP A 13 -10.59 11.45 -8.81
C ASP A 13 -10.25 12.94 -8.78
N GLN A 14 -9.94 13.50 -7.60
CA GLN A 14 -9.41 14.86 -7.48
C GLN A 14 -8.13 15.03 -8.30
N LEU A 15 -7.15 14.14 -8.12
CA LEU A 15 -5.89 14.16 -8.89
C LEU A 15 -6.17 14.02 -10.40
N LYS A 16 -7.00 13.05 -10.78
CA LYS A 16 -7.33 12.77 -12.18
C LYS A 16 -7.99 13.96 -12.85
N SER A 17 -8.93 14.62 -12.18
CA SER A 17 -9.62 15.80 -12.71
C SER A 17 -8.68 16.97 -13.00
N HIS A 18 -7.65 17.15 -12.17
CA HIS A 18 -6.66 18.21 -12.34
C HIS A 18 -5.57 17.84 -13.36
N LEU A 19 -5.06 16.61 -13.26
CA LEU A 19 -3.91 16.13 -14.01
C LEU A 19 -4.24 15.77 -15.46
N LEU A 20 -5.42 15.17 -15.69
CA LEU A 20 -5.89 14.73 -17.01
C LEU A 20 -6.98 15.66 -17.53
N ASN A 21 -6.68 16.96 -17.55
CA ASN A 21 -7.61 17.96 -18.09
C ASN A 21 -7.72 17.86 -19.63
N SER A 22 -8.68 18.60 -20.19
CA SER A 22 -9.08 18.47 -21.59
C SER A 22 -8.17 19.16 -22.60
N ASP A 23 -7.16 19.93 -22.17
CA ASP A 23 -6.31 20.69 -23.09
C ASP A 23 -5.08 19.91 -23.60
N GLY A 24 -4.90 18.68 -23.12
CA GLY A 24 -3.84 17.76 -23.57
C GLY A 24 -2.44 18.16 -23.12
N LYS A 25 -2.30 19.05 -22.14
CA LYS A 25 -1.00 19.47 -21.58
C LYS A 25 -0.79 18.92 -20.19
N GLU A 26 0.47 18.67 -19.85
CA GLU A 26 0.88 18.18 -18.54
C GLU A 26 0.39 19.12 -17.42
N ALA A 27 0.12 18.54 -16.26
CA ALA A 27 -0.19 19.27 -15.05
C ALA A 27 0.51 18.59 -13.87
N VAL A 28 0.65 19.32 -12.77
CA VAL A 28 1.34 18.83 -11.57
C VAL A 28 0.56 19.19 -10.31
N ALA A 29 0.68 18.34 -9.31
CA ALA A 29 0.20 18.54 -7.96
C ALA A 29 1.31 18.14 -6.96
N ILE A 30 1.33 18.82 -5.83
CA ILE A 30 2.13 18.43 -4.67
C ILE A 30 1.20 17.80 -3.64
N VAL A 31 1.61 16.66 -3.11
CA VAL A 31 0.82 15.86 -2.19
C VAL A 31 1.59 15.68 -0.89
N LEU A 32 0.90 15.86 0.24
CA LEU A 32 1.44 15.55 1.56
C LEU A 32 0.91 14.20 2.02
N CYS A 33 1.82 13.31 2.40
CA CYS A 33 1.51 11.95 2.81
C CYS A 33 1.92 11.69 4.25
N GLY A 34 1.00 11.10 5.03
CA GLY A 34 1.36 10.52 6.32
C GLY A 34 2.26 9.30 6.12
N ARG A 35 3.12 9.03 7.11
CA ARG A 35 4.12 7.95 7.03
C ARG A 35 3.79 6.83 8.01
N ARG A 36 3.81 5.59 7.52
CA ARG A 36 3.98 4.38 8.33
C ARG A 36 5.34 3.80 8.02
N ILE A 37 6.22 3.80 9.02
CA ILE A 37 7.63 3.42 8.89
C ILE A 37 7.89 2.14 9.68
N SER A 38 8.49 1.15 9.03
CA SER A 38 9.13 -0.01 9.64
C SER A 38 10.50 -0.24 9.00
N GLU A 39 11.27 -1.20 9.52
CA GLU A 39 12.61 -1.53 8.98
C GLU A 39 12.56 -2.01 7.53
N SER A 40 11.41 -2.54 7.10
CA SER A 40 11.28 -3.18 5.78
C SER A 40 10.25 -2.51 4.87
N ILE A 41 9.24 -1.83 5.42
CA ILE A 41 8.12 -1.24 4.67
C ILE A 41 7.94 0.22 5.08
N HIS A 42 7.87 1.08 4.07
CA HIS A 42 7.42 2.45 4.19
C HIS A 42 6.12 2.61 3.42
N CYS A 43 5.04 2.94 4.11
CA CYS A 43 3.78 3.30 3.46
C CYS A 43 3.53 4.80 3.57
N LEU A 44 3.31 5.43 2.43
CA LEU A 44 2.89 6.82 2.28
C LEU A 44 1.38 6.84 2.00
N SER A 45 0.61 7.46 2.87
CA SER A 45 -0.85 7.60 2.68
C SER A 45 -1.19 9.05 2.42
N ILE A 46 -1.83 9.33 1.27
CA ILE A 46 -2.21 10.70 0.89
C ILE A 46 -3.10 11.31 1.98
N ARG A 47 -2.73 12.50 2.45
CA ARG A 47 -3.50 13.31 3.41
C ARG A 47 -4.05 14.56 2.75
N GLU A 48 -3.23 15.23 1.95
CA GLU A 48 -3.58 16.51 1.34
C GLU A 48 -3.06 16.57 -0.09
N ILE A 49 -3.90 17.09 -0.99
CA ILE A 49 -3.58 17.30 -2.40
C ILE A 49 -3.58 18.80 -2.64
N HIS A 50 -2.47 19.31 -3.18
CA HIS A 50 -2.29 20.71 -3.53
C HIS A 50 -2.00 20.82 -5.04
N PRO A 51 -3.05 20.97 -5.87
CA PRO A 51 -2.89 21.17 -7.30
C PRO A 51 -2.10 22.44 -7.59
N ILE A 52 -1.13 22.39 -8.50
CA ILE A 52 -0.47 23.61 -8.96
C ILE A 52 -1.39 24.31 -9.97
N PRO A 53 -1.78 25.58 -9.73
CA PRO A 53 -2.60 26.33 -10.69
C PRO A 53 -1.91 26.40 -12.05
N TYR A 54 -2.66 26.21 -13.14
CA TYR A 54 -2.07 26.20 -14.49
C TYR A 54 -1.37 27.51 -14.87
N GLY A 55 -1.76 28.64 -14.26
CA GLY A 55 -1.11 29.94 -14.45
C GLY A 55 0.25 30.08 -13.76
N ASP A 56 0.57 29.18 -12.82
CA ASP A 56 1.87 29.11 -12.15
C ASP A 56 2.86 28.17 -12.86
N CYS A 57 2.43 27.54 -13.97
CA CYS A 57 3.29 26.80 -14.87
C CYS A 57 3.93 27.77 -15.89
N GLU A 58 5.23 28.02 -15.76
CA GLU A 58 6.00 28.84 -16.71
C GLU A 58 6.04 28.21 -18.10
N ILE A 59 6.14 26.87 -18.15
CA ILE A 59 6.04 26.08 -19.37
C ILE A 59 5.05 24.96 -19.12
N ARG A 60 4.06 24.81 -20.01
CA ARG A 60 3.04 23.76 -19.94
C ARG A 60 2.71 23.25 -21.34
N GLY A 61 3.45 22.23 -21.77
CA GLY A 61 3.28 21.50 -23.02
C GLY A 61 2.76 20.09 -22.78
N SER A 62 2.72 19.26 -23.83
CA SER A 62 2.32 17.85 -23.76
C SER A 62 3.46 16.89 -23.35
N GLU A 63 4.69 17.39 -23.30
CA GLU A 63 5.93 16.62 -23.01
C GLU A 63 6.93 17.43 -22.17
N LEU A 64 6.52 18.61 -21.68
CA LEU A 64 7.40 19.52 -20.95
C LEU A 64 6.59 20.38 -19.98
N LEU A 65 7.00 20.37 -18.72
CA LEU A 65 6.40 21.13 -17.65
C LEU A 65 7.47 21.84 -16.80
N CYS A 66 7.33 23.15 -16.64
CA CYS A 66 8.10 23.96 -15.70
C CYS A 66 7.12 24.80 -14.88
N TRP A 67 7.29 24.82 -13.56
CA TRP A 67 6.33 25.41 -12.64
C TRP A 67 7.03 26.05 -11.44
N LYS A 68 6.38 27.05 -10.84
CA LYS A 68 6.94 27.79 -9.71
C LYS A 68 6.88 26.97 -8.42
N THR A 69 8.02 26.77 -7.78
CA THR A 69 8.13 26.06 -6.49
C THR A 69 7.66 26.87 -5.28
N SER A 70 7.13 28.08 -5.48
CA SER A 70 6.62 28.97 -4.41
C SER A 70 5.59 28.30 -3.48
N LEU A 71 4.82 27.33 -3.96
CA LEU A 71 3.91 26.57 -3.12
C LEU A 71 4.64 25.73 -2.06
N LEU A 72 5.84 25.21 -2.39
CA LEU A 72 6.64 24.41 -1.46
C LEU A 72 7.06 25.22 -0.24
N GLU A 73 7.26 26.53 -0.35
CA GLU A 73 7.59 27.39 0.79
C GLU A 73 6.53 27.33 1.90
N ASN A 74 5.26 27.14 1.52
CA ASN A 74 4.15 27.00 2.47
C ASN A 74 3.95 25.56 2.94
N LEU A 75 4.27 24.57 2.11
CA LEU A 75 4.04 23.15 2.40
C LEU A 75 5.18 22.54 3.23
N LEU A 76 6.43 22.96 3.02
CA LEU A 76 7.62 22.44 3.70
C LEU A 76 7.54 22.59 5.24
N PRO A 77 7.22 23.77 5.81
CA PRO A 77 7.10 23.91 7.27
C PRO A 77 6.05 22.97 7.87
N LYS A 78 4.95 22.75 7.14
CA LYS A 78 3.88 21.83 7.56
C LYS A 78 4.34 20.37 7.48
N ALA A 79 4.96 19.99 6.37
CA ALA A 79 5.50 18.65 6.18
C ALA A 79 6.52 18.29 7.26
N MET A 80 7.43 19.23 7.59
CA MET A 80 8.41 19.07 8.67
C MET A 80 7.73 18.90 10.03
N LYS A 81 6.80 19.79 10.38
CA LYS A 81 6.11 19.79 11.67
C LYS A 81 5.40 18.46 11.96
N ASP A 82 4.75 17.91 10.94
CA ASP A 82 3.91 16.72 11.07
C ASP A 82 4.60 15.43 10.60
N GLY A 83 5.87 15.49 10.20
CA GLY A 83 6.66 14.35 9.72
C GLY A 83 6.10 13.71 8.44
N MET A 84 5.57 14.51 7.52
CA MET A 84 4.94 14.03 6.28
C MET A 84 5.91 13.92 5.12
N ALA A 85 5.65 12.96 4.23
CA ALA A 85 6.35 12.87 2.95
C ALA A 85 5.73 13.82 1.94
N ILE A 86 6.57 14.53 1.20
CA ILE A 86 6.18 15.25 -0.01
C ILE A 86 6.22 14.28 -1.20
N VAL A 87 5.14 14.29 -2.00
CA VAL A 87 5.04 13.54 -3.24
C VAL A 87 4.69 14.49 -4.38
N LYS A 88 5.51 14.52 -5.43
CA LYS A 88 5.20 15.22 -6.69
C LYS A 88 4.40 14.27 -7.57
N ILE A 89 3.26 14.72 -8.11
CA ILE A 89 2.49 13.94 -9.09
C ILE A 89 2.26 14.80 -10.32
N HIS A 90 2.67 14.32 -11.50
CA HIS A 90 2.37 14.97 -12.78
C HIS A 90 1.72 14.01 -13.78
N SER A 91 1.23 14.53 -14.90
CA SER A 91 0.63 13.72 -15.98
C SER A 91 1.53 13.64 -17.20
N HIS A 92 1.48 12.51 -17.92
CA HIS A 92 2.00 12.36 -19.28
C HIS A 92 0.83 12.19 -20.27
N PRO A 93 0.26 13.26 -20.85
CA PRO A 93 -0.87 13.19 -21.78
C PRO A 93 -0.58 12.35 -23.04
N SER A 94 0.69 12.22 -23.42
CA SER A 94 1.13 11.37 -24.54
C SER A 94 0.96 9.87 -24.28
N GLY A 95 0.80 9.45 -23.02
CA GLY A 95 0.79 8.04 -22.62
C GLY A 95 2.19 7.42 -22.48
N TYR A 96 3.26 8.23 -22.51
CA TYR A 96 4.62 7.74 -22.27
C TYR A 96 4.78 7.24 -20.84
N ALA A 97 4.99 5.93 -20.67
CA ALA A 97 4.94 5.23 -19.39
C ALA A 97 6.29 5.09 -18.68
N GLU A 98 7.19 6.06 -18.86
CA GLU A 98 8.53 6.09 -18.26
C GLU A 98 8.89 7.52 -17.84
N PHE A 99 9.83 7.65 -16.90
CA PHE A 99 10.42 8.96 -16.56
C PHE A 99 11.40 9.39 -17.64
N SER A 100 11.28 10.63 -18.10
CA SER A 100 12.19 11.26 -19.06
C SER A 100 13.40 11.89 -18.38
N VAL A 101 14.41 12.27 -19.18
CA VAL A 101 15.58 13.04 -18.68
C VAL A 101 15.16 14.38 -18.07
N THR A 102 14.10 14.99 -18.58
CA THR A 102 13.54 16.23 -18.03
C THR A 102 12.93 15.99 -16.66
N ASP A 103 12.21 14.88 -16.47
CA ASP A 103 11.66 14.50 -15.17
C ASP A 103 12.76 14.24 -14.15
N ASP A 104 13.84 13.57 -14.57
CA ASP A 104 15.02 13.34 -13.75
C ASP A 104 15.65 14.63 -13.26
N ALA A 105 15.83 15.60 -14.16
CA ALA A 105 16.39 16.90 -13.80
C ALA A 105 15.47 17.66 -12.83
N SER A 106 14.16 17.68 -13.11
CA SER A 106 13.15 18.31 -12.25
C SER A 106 13.10 17.69 -10.87
N ASP A 107 13.08 16.35 -10.78
CA ASP A 107 13.01 15.65 -9.50
C ASP A 107 14.28 15.86 -8.67
N ARG A 108 15.48 15.83 -9.28
CA ARG A 108 16.73 16.10 -8.54
C ARG A 108 16.74 17.50 -7.93
N ASP A 109 16.27 18.50 -8.66
CA ASP A 109 16.22 19.88 -8.19
C ASP A 109 15.22 20.06 -7.03
N ILE A 110 13.99 19.56 -7.20
CA ILE A 110 12.93 19.65 -6.20
C ILE A 110 13.30 18.86 -4.94
N PHE A 111 13.67 17.58 -5.07
CA PHE A 111 13.94 16.74 -3.91
C PHE A 111 15.28 17.09 -3.24
N GLY A 112 16.26 17.62 -3.98
CA GLY A 112 17.46 18.20 -3.38
C GLY A 112 17.11 19.39 -2.47
N SER A 113 16.18 20.24 -2.89
CA SER A 113 15.68 21.35 -2.07
C SER A 113 14.87 20.87 -0.86
N ILE A 114 14.03 19.85 -1.04
CA ILE A 114 13.22 19.26 0.05
C ILE A 114 14.12 18.65 1.13
N TYR A 115 15.12 17.83 0.75
CA TYR A 115 16.08 17.26 1.70
C TYR A 115 16.98 18.30 2.35
N GLY A 116 17.19 19.46 1.70
CA GLY A 116 17.88 20.59 2.34
C GLY A 116 17.06 21.27 3.44
N TRP A 117 15.74 21.06 3.48
CA TRP A 117 14.83 21.65 4.46
C TRP A 117 14.39 20.67 5.54
N ILE A 118 14.08 19.43 5.15
CA ILE A 118 13.56 18.39 6.05
C ILE A 118 14.73 17.68 6.72
N ASP A 119 14.76 17.70 8.06
CA ASP A 119 15.79 17.05 8.88
C ASP A 119 15.42 15.59 9.18
N ASP A 120 15.14 14.80 8.13
CA ASP A 120 14.95 13.36 8.21
C ASP A 120 15.51 12.63 6.98
N ASP A 121 15.83 11.34 7.16
CA ASP A 121 16.38 10.47 6.11
C ASP A 121 15.28 9.65 5.40
N TYR A 122 14.02 10.08 5.47
CA TYR A 122 12.91 9.30 4.97
C TYR A 122 12.60 9.59 3.49
N PRO A 123 12.18 8.58 2.71
CA PRO A 123 11.96 8.73 1.28
C PRO A 123 10.83 9.72 0.95
N HIS A 124 11.02 10.49 -0.11
CA HIS A 124 9.99 11.24 -0.83
C HIS A 124 9.66 10.55 -2.15
N ALA A 125 8.63 10.98 -2.88
CA ALA A 125 8.25 10.28 -4.11
C ALA A 125 7.83 11.19 -5.26
N SER A 126 8.00 10.68 -6.48
CA SER A 126 7.54 11.27 -7.72
C SER A 126 6.68 10.24 -8.44
N MET A 127 5.51 10.66 -8.92
CA MET A 127 4.54 9.81 -9.59
C MET A 127 4.06 10.45 -10.89
N VAL A 128 3.67 9.60 -11.82
CA VAL A 128 3.11 10.00 -13.10
C VAL A 128 1.76 9.35 -13.29
N MET A 129 0.77 10.12 -13.73
CA MET A 129 -0.54 9.63 -14.17
C MET A 129 -0.63 9.59 -15.70
N LEU A 130 -1.05 8.45 -16.25
CA LEU A 130 -1.28 8.24 -17.68
C LEU A 130 -2.72 8.57 -18.08
N PRO A 131 -3.02 8.75 -19.39
CA PRO A 131 -4.36 9.09 -19.86
C PRO A 131 -5.44 8.05 -19.53
N ASP A 132 -5.04 6.78 -19.39
CA ASP A 132 -5.94 5.69 -18.95
C ASP A 132 -6.16 5.65 -17.43
N GLY A 133 -5.56 6.59 -16.69
CA GLY A 133 -5.62 6.70 -15.23
C GLY A 133 -4.61 5.84 -14.48
N LYS A 134 -3.83 4.99 -15.17
CA LYS A 134 -2.76 4.23 -14.50
C LYS A 134 -1.70 5.16 -13.95
N MET A 135 -1.09 4.73 -12.85
CA MET A 135 0.01 5.47 -12.23
C MET A 135 1.25 4.60 -12.09
N PHE A 136 2.42 5.21 -12.28
CA PHE A 136 3.70 4.64 -11.90
C PHE A 136 4.49 5.70 -11.14
N GLY A 137 5.55 5.29 -10.45
CA GLY A 137 6.34 6.25 -9.70
C GLY A 137 7.62 5.68 -9.13
N ARG A 138 8.40 6.58 -8.55
CA ARG A 138 9.66 6.32 -7.89
C ARG A 138 9.71 7.02 -6.54
N TYR A 139 10.45 6.44 -5.59
CA TYR A 139 10.89 7.18 -4.43
C TYR A 139 12.33 7.66 -4.63
N ILE A 140 12.64 8.76 -3.95
CA ILE A 140 13.95 9.39 -3.91
C ILE A 140 14.49 9.18 -2.50
N ASP A 141 15.74 8.73 -2.39
CA ASP A 141 16.44 8.60 -1.11
C ASP A 141 17.22 9.88 -0.75
N PRO A 142 17.74 10.02 0.48
CA PRO A 142 18.51 11.20 0.89
C PRO A 142 19.80 11.43 0.09
N GLN A 143 20.28 10.41 -0.63
CA GLN A 143 21.43 10.53 -1.54
C GLN A 143 21.01 11.06 -2.93
N GLY A 144 19.72 11.30 -3.15
CA GLY A 144 19.15 11.73 -4.43
C GLY A 144 19.02 10.61 -5.46
N SER A 145 19.12 9.35 -5.05
CA SER A 145 18.98 8.20 -5.95
C SER A 145 17.52 7.83 -6.16
N PHE A 146 17.21 7.37 -7.36
CA PHE A 146 15.86 7.02 -7.79
C PHE A 146 15.62 5.51 -7.69
N HIS A 147 14.51 5.13 -7.07
CA HIS A 147 14.11 3.75 -6.88
C HIS A 147 12.64 3.58 -7.24
N PRO A 148 12.21 2.53 -7.97
CA PRO A 148 10.81 2.34 -8.28
C PRO A 148 9.97 2.16 -6.99
N LEU A 149 8.76 2.72 -6.97
CA LEU A 149 7.78 2.39 -5.95
C LEU A 149 7.34 0.92 -6.11
N ASP A 150 7.14 0.22 -5.01
CA ASP A 150 6.74 -1.19 -5.03
C ASP A 150 5.24 -1.38 -5.31
N LEU A 151 4.43 -0.41 -4.88
CA LEU A 151 2.97 -0.42 -5.09
C LEU A 151 2.39 0.99 -4.99
N ILE A 152 1.53 1.32 -5.95
CA ILE A 152 0.55 2.41 -5.83
C ILE A 152 -0.83 1.78 -5.75
N SER A 153 -1.62 2.14 -4.73
CA SER A 153 -2.98 1.65 -4.57
C SER A 153 -4.01 2.77 -4.46
N VAL A 154 -5.16 2.53 -5.09
CA VAL A 154 -6.39 3.34 -4.95
C VAL A 154 -7.45 2.45 -4.36
N VAL A 155 -8.05 2.88 -3.25
CA VAL A 155 -9.09 2.13 -2.53
C VAL A 155 -10.42 2.87 -2.64
N GLY A 156 -11.41 2.22 -3.24
CA GLY A 156 -12.79 2.68 -3.34
C GLY A 156 -13.71 1.49 -3.60
N ASP A 157 -14.83 1.71 -4.29
CA ASP A 157 -15.71 0.62 -4.78
C ASP A 157 -14.94 -0.39 -5.65
N ASN A 158 -13.95 0.12 -6.40
CA ASN A 158 -12.94 -0.67 -7.09
C ASN A 158 -11.58 -0.45 -6.44
N ILE A 159 -10.79 -1.52 -6.32
CA ILE A 159 -9.43 -1.43 -5.80
C ILE A 159 -8.46 -1.55 -6.95
N HIS A 160 -7.62 -0.53 -7.12
CA HIS A 160 -6.59 -0.51 -8.14
C HIS A 160 -5.21 -0.70 -7.51
N TYR A 161 -4.39 -1.52 -8.16
CA TYR A 161 -3.01 -1.78 -7.77
C TYR A 161 -2.12 -1.64 -9.00
N TRP A 162 -1.09 -0.79 -8.88
CA TRP A 162 -0.06 -0.65 -9.90
C TRP A 162 1.30 -1.01 -9.30
N HIS A 163 1.90 -2.06 -9.83
CA HIS A 163 3.25 -2.51 -9.51
C HIS A 163 4.20 -2.10 -10.64
N PRO A 164 5.49 -1.85 -10.36
CA PRO A 164 6.47 -1.45 -11.37
C PRO A 164 6.77 -2.58 -12.37
N ASP A 165 6.64 -3.84 -11.92
CA ASP A 165 6.81 -5.03 -12.74
C ASP A 165 5.53 -5.88 -12.60
N PRO A 166 4.54 -5.74 -13.49
CA PRO A 166 3.28 -6.49 -13.40
C PRO A 166 3.46 -8.01 -13.64
N GLU A 167 4.54 -8.45 -14.29
CA GLU A 167 4.70 -9.83 -14.75
C GLU A 167 5.64 -10.70 -13.88
N ARG A 168 6.23 -10.14 -12.83
CA ARG A 168 7.11 -10.89 -11.92
C ARG A 168 6.52 -12.21 -11.40
N GLY A 169 7.26 -13.30 -11.66
CA GLY A 169 7.24 -14.54 -10.89
C GLY A 169 6.58 -15.73 -11.60
N VAL A 170 7.19 -16.90 -11.46
CA VAL A 170 6.52 -18.17 -11.79
C VAL A 170 5.50 -18.45 -10.69
N LEU A 171 4.21 -18.44 -11.05
CA LEU A 171 3.15 -18.79 -10.11
C LEU A 171 3.29 -20.26 -9.66
N PRO A 172 3.07 -20.56 -8.37
CA PRO A 172 3.11 -21.94 -7.88
C PRO A 172 2.08 -22.82 -8.59
N GLU A 173 2.41 -24.10 -8.80
CA GLU A 173 1.57 -25.06 -9.52
C GLU A 173 0.16 -25.20 -8.92
N PHE A 174 0.02 -25.10 -7.59
CA PHE A 174 -1.29 -25.20 -6.93
C PHE A 174 -2.28 -24.11 -7.35
N THR A 175 -1.77 -22.99 -7.89
CA THR A 175 -2.60 -21.85 -8.33
C THR A 175 -3.19 -22.03 -9.73
N ILE A 176 -2.85 -23.10 -10.47
CA ILE A 176 -3.30 -23.30 -11.86
C ILE A 176 -4.83 -23.21 -11.99
N ARG A 177 -5.58 -23.83 -11.07
CA ARG A 177 -7.05 -23.78 -11.10
C ARG A 177 -7.60 -22.40 -10.74
N ASN A 178 -6.94 -21.67 -9.83
CA ASN A 178 -7.30 -20.29 -9.52
C ASN A 178 -7.07 -19.39 -10.74
N THR A 179 -5.94 -19.57 -11.44
CA THR A 179 -5.62 -18.83 -12.67
C THR A 179 -6.61 -19.12 -13.80
N GLN A 180 -7.07 -20.37 -13.93
CA GLN A 180 -8.12 -20.71 -14.90
C GLN A 180 -9.47 -20.06 -14.58
N ALA A 181 -9.80 -19.87 -13.30
CA ALA A 181 -11.06 -19.30 -12.86
C ALA A 181 -11.05 -17.76 -12.85
N PHE A 182 -9.97 -17.14 -12.37
CA PHE A 182 -9.89 -15.70 -12.08
C PHE A 182 -8.92 -14.94 -13.00
N GLY A 183 -8.18 -15.64 -13.86
CA GLY A 183 -7.19 -15.06 -14.74
C GLY A 183 -5.81 -14.85 -14.09
N MET A 184 -4.79 -14.73 -14.94
CA MET A 184 -3.39 -14.61 -14.50
C MET A 184 -3.14 -13.34 -13.68
N GLY A 185 -3.68 -12.20 -14.11
CA GLY A 185 -3.51 -10.93 -13.40
C GLY A 185 -4.04 -10.96 -11.97
N THR A 186 -5.23 -11.55 -11.75
CA THR A 186 -5.80 -11.69 -10.41
C THR A 186 -4.96 -12.61 -9.53
N THR A 187 -4.51 -13.76 -10.06
CA THR A 187 -3.68 -14.69 -9.28
C THR A 187 -2.32 -14.07 -8.93
N GLN A 188 -1.68 -13.36 -9.87
CA GLN A 188 -0.42 -12.65 -9.63
C GLN A 188 -0.60 -11.53 -8.60
N LEU A 189 -1.71 -10.79 -8.68
CA LEU A 189 -2.03 -9.78 -7.68
C LEU A 189 -2.14 -10.40 -6.30
N LEU A 190 -2.97 -11.43 -6.12
CA LEU A 190 -3.14 -12.12 -4.84
C LEU A 190 -1.80 -12.63 -4.29
N ASN A 191 -0.94 -13.18 -5.15
CA ASN A 191 0.39 -13.66 -4.78
C ASN A 191 1.41 -12.56 -4.43
N ARG A 192 1.02 -11.30 -4.45
CA ARG A 192 1.84 -10.17 -3.98
C ARG A 192 1.24 -9.47 -2.77
N LEU A 193 -0.05 -9.69 -2.50
CA LEU A 193 -0.74 -9.01 -1.42
C LEU A 193 -0.27 -9.52 -0.06
N SER A 194 -0.22 -8.55 0.86
CA SER A 194 -0.19 -8.76 2.30
C SER A 194 -1.57 -8.45 2.87
N VAL A 195 -2.14 -9.39 3.61
CA VAL A 195 -3.51 -9.27 4.14
C VAL A 195 -3.50 -9.43 5.65
N ALA A 196 -4.11 -8.49 6.37
CA ALA A 196 -4.39 -8.63 7.78
C ALA A 196 -5.77 -9.26 7.99
N VAL A 197 -5.87 -10.20 8.94
CA VAL A 197 -7.16 -10.70 9.43
C VAL A 197 -7.21 -10.47 10.94
N VAL A 198 -8.16 -9.64 11.36
CA VAL A 198 -8.33 -9.27 12.77
C VAL A 198 -9.56 -9.99 13.31
N GLY A 199 -9.35 -10.88 14.28
CA GLY A 199 -10.32 -11.89 14.71
C GLY A 199 -10.14 -13.18 13.90
N CYS A 200 -9.68 -14.24 14.55
CA CYS A 200 -9.26 -15.51 13.94
C CYS A 200 -10.17 -16.69 14.35
N SER A 201 -11.43 -16.41 14.67
CA SER A 201 -12.41 -17.39 15.13
C SER A 201 -13.33 -17.89 14.00
N GLY A 202 -14.65 -17.95 14.22
CA GLY A 202 -15.60 -18.60 13.31
C GLY A 202 -15.73 -17.96 11.92
N THR A 203 -15.50 -16.65 11.79
CA THR A 203 -15.48 -15.94 10.50
C THR A 203 -14.07 -15.77 9.97
N GLY A 204 -13.10 -15.51 10.85
CA GLY A 204 -11.71 -15.32 10.47
C GLY A 204 -11.04 -16.59 9.97
N SER A 205 -11.23 -17.74 10.64
CA SER A 205 -10.52 -18.96 10.26
C SER A 205 -10.89 -19.48 8.87
N PRO A 206 -12.15 -19.44 8.40
CA PRO A 206 -12.46 -19.75 7.00
C PRO A 206 -11.89 -18.71 6.02
N VAL A 207 -11.90 -17.42 6.35
CA VAL A 207 -11.29 -16.37 5.50
C VAL A 207 -9.80 -16.63 5.32
N ILE A 208 -9.09 -16.92 6.42
CA ILE A 208 -7.66 -17.24 6.44
C ILE A 208 -7.36 -18.46 5.57
N GLU A 209 -8.12 -19.54 5.73
CA GLU A 209 -7.99 -20.76 4.92
C GLU A 209 -8.13 -20.45 3.42
N GLN A 210 -9.14 -19.65 3.04
CA GLN A 210 -9.36 -19.26 1.65
C GLN A 210 -8.22 -18.40 1.10
N LEU A 211 -7.74 -17.40 1.85
CA LEU A 211 -6.63 -16.54 1.42
C LEU A 211 -5.37 -17.35 1.12
N VAL A 212 -5.04 -18.31 1.98
CA VAL A 212 -3.87 -19.20 1.80
C VAL A 212 -4.03 -20.04 0.54
N ARG A 213 -5.20 -20.66 0.34
CA ARG A 213 -5.48 -21.51 -0.84
C ARG A 213 -5.59 -20.72 -2.15
N LEU A 214 -5.92 -19.44 -2.06
CA LEU A 214 -5.90 -18.51 -3.19
C LEU A 214 -4.48 -18.02 -3.53
N GLY A 215 -3.49 -18.31 -2.67
CA GLY A 215 -2.08 -18.01 -2.90
C GLY A 215 -1.64 -16.65 -2.39
N VAL A 216 -2.35 -16.05 -1.43
CA VAL A 216 -1.91 -14.81 -0.77
C VAL A 216 -0.55 -15.00 -0.13
N GLN A 217 0.36 -14.05 -0.34
CA GLN A 217 1.77 -14.21 -0.02
C GLN A 217 2.11 -13.99 1.46
N LYS A 218 1.47 -13.00 2.10
CA LYS A 218 1.67 -12.71 3.52
C LYS A 218 0.33 -12.53 4.22
N LEU A 219 0.20 -13.14 5.40
CA LEU A 219 -0.88 -12.89 6.34
C LEU A 219 -0.35 -12.29 7.65
N VAL A 220 -1.08 -11.33 8.20
CA VAL A 220 -0.93 -10.86 9.58
C VAL A 220 -2.19 -11.26 10.33
N LEU A 221 -2.07 -12.12 11.32
CA LEU A 221 -3.19 -12.65 12.10
C LEU A 221 -3.19 -12.01 13.49
N VAL A 222 -4.30 -11.38 13.86
CA VAL A 222 -4.45 -10.67 15.14
C VAL A 222 -5.66 -11.22 15.88
N ASP A 223 -5.44 -11.91 16.98
CA ASP A 223 -6.49 -12.39 17.90
C ASP A 223 -5.87 -12.64 19.28
N PRO A 224 -6.37 -12.01 20.35
CA PRO A 224 -5.76 -12.12 21.68
C PRO A 224 -6.09 -13.43 22.40
N ASP A 225 -7.01 -14.25 21.90
CA ASP A 225 -7.59 -15.31 22.73
C ASP A 225 -6.88 -16.66 22.53
N PRO A 226 -6.72 -17.44 23.61
CA PRO A 226 -6.48 -18.88 23.52
C PRO A 226 -7.70 -19.61 22.93
N ILE A 227 -7.48 -20.82 22.45
CA ILE A 227 -8.55 -21.71 22.00
C ILE A 227 -9.31 -22.30 23.21
N GLU A 228 -10.63 -22.33 23.15
CA GLU A 228 -11.49 -23.04 24.09
C GLU A 228 -12.20 -24.23 23.41
N GLU A 229 -12.62 -25.24 24.18
CA GLU A 229 -13.35 -26.40 23.65
C GLU A 229 -14.58 -26.00 22.82
N LYS A 230 -15.33 -25.00 23.28
CA LYS A 230 -16.51 -24.47 22.57
C LYS A 230 -16.18 -23.89 21.18
N ASN A 231 -14.92 -23.60 20.88
CA ASN A 231 -14.48 -23.05 19.60
C ASN A 231 -14.17 -24.12 18.54
N LEU A 232 -13.90 -25.36 18.97
CA LEU A 232 -13.49 -26.46 18.08
C LEU A 232 -14.53 -26.78 17.00
N ASN A 233 -15.79 -26.41 17.22
CA ASN A 233 -16.87 -26.62 16.25
C ASN A 233 -16.82 -25.69 15.03
N ARG A 234 -16.00 -24.63 15.05
CA ARG A 234 -16.01 -23.58 14.02
C ARG A 234 -14.67 -22.96 13.68
N ILE A 235 -13.63 -23.19 14.47
CA ILE A 235 -12.27 -22.73 14.14
C ILE A 235 -11.57 -23.83 13.36
N LEU A 236 -11.31 -23.57 12.08
CA LEU A 236 -10.65 -24.53 11.20
C LEU A 236 -9.27 -24.92 11.74
N ASN A 237 -8.88 -26.18 11.51
CA ASN A 237 -7.59 -26.76 11.89
C ASN A 237 -7.32 -26.88 13.41
N SER A 238 -8.24 -26.46 14.28
CA SER A 238 -8.11 -26.62 15.73
C SER A 238 -8.41 -28.05 16.21
N ARG A 239 -7.76 -28.46 17.30
CA ARG A 239 -7.86 -29.80 17.88
C ARG A 239 -8.01 -29.74 19.41
N MET A 240 -8.50 -30.83 20.00
CA MET A 240 -8.61 -30.93 21.46
C MET A 240 -7.25 -30.78 22.17
N SER A 241 -6.16 -31.23 21.53
CA SER A 241 -4.80 -31.05 22.05
C SER A 241 -4.43 -29.57 22.20
N ASP A 242 -4.89 -28.71 21.28
CA ASP A 242 -4.60 -27.28 21.35
C ASP A 242 -5.28 -26.62 22.56
N VAL A 243 -6.46 -27.13 22.97
CA VAL A 243 -7.16 -26.69 24.19
C VAL A 243 -6.41 -27.13 25.42
N THR A 244 -5.94 -28.38 25.48
CA THR A 244 -5.15 -28.88 26.62
C THR A 244 -3.81 -28.18 26.77
N GLU A 245 -3.26 -27.67 25.67
CA GLU A 245 -2.00 -26.91 25.63
C GLU A 245 -2.21 -25.38 25.73
N GLU A 246 -3.45 -24.92 25.89
CA GLU A 246 -3.83 -23.50 26.00
C GLU A 246 -3.27 -22.62 24.87
N ARG A 247 -3.23 -23.15 23.64
CA ARG A 247 -2.60 -22.46 22.49
C ARG A 247 -3.44 -21.27 22.02
N TYR A 248 -2.78 -20.20 21.59
CA TYR A 248 -3.44 -19.08 20.94
C TYR A 248 -4.01 -19.45 19.57
N LYS A 249 -5.20 -18.91 19.25
CA LYS A 249 -5.87 -19.15 17.96
C LYS A 249 -4.96 -18.82 16.77
N VAL A 250 -4.22 -17.71 16.84
CA VAL A 250 -3.29 -17.29 15.79
C VAL A 250 -2.16 -18.29 15.56
N ASP A 251 -1.62 -18.91 16.62
CA ASP A 251 -0.50 -19.85 16.54
C ASP A 251 -0.93 -21.20 15.98
N ILE A 252 -2.16 -21.63 16.30
CA ILE A 252 -2.78 -22.84 15.73
C ILE A 252 -2.91 -22.68 14.22
N LEU A 253 -3.43 -21.55 13.76
CA LEU A 253 -3.62 -21.27 12.34
C LEU A 253 -2.28 -21.11 11.61
N ASP A 254 -1.30 -20.40 12.17
CA ASP A 254 0.06 -20.33 11.63
C ASP A 254 0.68 -21.73 11.45
N SER A 255 0.56 -22.58 12.47
CA SER A 255 1.05 -23.96 12.41
C SER A 255 0.38 -24.77 11.30
N ALA A 256 -0.95 -24.65 11.16
CA ALA A 256 -1.70 -25.32 10.11
C ALA A 256 -1.27 -24.83 8.72
N ILE A 257 -1.12 -23.52 8.53
CA ILE A 257 -0.71 -22.91 7.25
C ILE A 257 0.71 -23.37 6.87
N LYS A 258 1.64 -23.40 7.83
CA LYS A 258 2.99 -23.95 7.62
C LYS A 258 2.94 -25.40 7.17
N GLN A 259 2.07 -26.22 7.78
CA GLN A 259 1.88 -27.62 7.38
C GLN A 259 1.25 -27.79 5.99
N MET A 260 0.40 -26.85 5.55
CA MET A 260 -0.13 -26.86 4.17
C MET A 260 0.97 -26.69 3.11
N GLY A 261 2.05 -25.98 3.44
CA GLY A 261 3.23 -25.87 2.56
C GLY A 261 3.02 -25.06 1.28
N LEU A 262 2.00 -24.20 1.23
CA LEU A 262 1.69 -23.39 0.04
C LEU A 262 2.50 -22.08 -0.09
N GLY A 263 3.42 -21.82 0.85
CA GLY A 263 4.36 -20.70 0.79
C GLY A 263 3.86 -19.37 1.35
N THR A 264 2.62 -19.29 1.85
CA THR A 264 2.12 -18.12 2.58
C THR A 264 2.90 -17.91 3.86
N LYS A 265 3.45 -16.71 4.05
CA LYS A 265 4.14 -16.30 5.28
C LYS A 265 3.12 -15.75 6.26
N VAL A 266 3.18 -16.17 7.52
CA VAL A 266 2.25 -15.73 8.56
C VAL A 266 3.02 -15.00 9.66
N GLU A 267 2.49 -13.85 10.06
CA GLU A 267 2.87 -13.14 11.28
C GLU A 267 1.71 -13.27 12.28
N ALA A 268 1.90 -14.10 13.30
CA ALA A 268 0.92 -14.34 14.35
C ALA A 268 1.12 -13.33 15.49
N ILE A 269 0.05 -12.62 15.84
CA ILE A 269 0.05 -11.59 16.90
C ILE A 269 -1.06 -11.96 17.90
N PRO A 270 -0.72 -12.64 19.02
CA PRO A 270 -1.68 -13.02 20.05
C PRO A 270 -1.99 -11.81 20.97
N GLU A 271 -2.42 -10.71 20.36
CA GLU A 271 -2.71 -9.44 21.05
C GLU A 271 -4.00 -8.83 20.52
N ASN A 272 -4.57 -7.89 21.29
CA ASN A 272 -5.72 -7.11 20.84
C ASN A 272 -5.29 -6.12 19.75
N ILE A 273 -6.15 -5.83 18.78
CA ILE A 273 -5.89 -4.85 17.72
C ILE A 273 -5.53 -3.45 18.27
N CYS A 274 -5.95 -3.11 19.48
CA CYS A 274 -5.63 -1.85 20.14
C CYS A 274 -4.16 -1.73 20.59
N THR A 275 -3.36 -2.82 20.55
CA THR A 275 -1.95 -2.70 20.91
C THR A 275 -1.17 -2.00 19.80
N ALA A 276 -0.15 -1.23 20.21
CA ALA A 276 0.69 -0.52 19.25
C ALA A 276 1.34 -1.47 18.24
N ARG A 277 1.71 -2.69 18.63
CA ARG A 277 2.28 -3.70 17.71
C ARG A 277 1.27 -4.14 16.67
N ALA A 278 0.03 -4.47 17.07
CA ALA A 278 -1.01 -4.92 16.16
C ALA A 278 -1.40 -3.82 15.16
N VAL A 279 -1.69 -2.59 15.63
CA VAL A 279 -1.98 -1.44 14.75
C VAL A 279 -0.87 -1.24 13.73
N LYS A 280 0.38 -1.28 14.19
CA LYS A 280 1.56 -1.06 13.35
C LYS A 280 1.73 -2.12 12.27
N ALA A 281 1.54 -3.40 12.61
CA ALA A 281 1.64 -4.51 11.66
C ALA A 281 0.49 -4.50 10.65
N VAL A 282 -0.74 -4.27 11.12
CA VAL A 282 -1.94 -4.19 10.28
C VAL A 282 -1.86 -3.00 9.30
N ALA A 283 -1.36 -1.85 9.76
CA ALA A 283 -1.18 -0.67 8.92
C ALA A 283 -0.19 -0.86 7.76
N GLU A 284 0.66 -1.89 7.79
CA GLU A 284 1.60 -2.22 6.69
C GLU A 284 0.97 -3.11 5.60
N CYS A 285 -0.16 -3.77 5.91
CA CYS A 285 -0.88 -4.63 4.97
C CYS A 285 -1.58 -3.84 3.86
N ASP A 286 -1.89 -4.53 2.77
CA ASP A 286 -2.58 -3.98 1.60
C ASP A 286 -4.10 -4.05 1.77
N ILE A 287 -4.61 -5.12 2.40
CA ILE A 287 -6.02 -5.33 2.71
C ILE A 287 -6.16 -5.76 4.17
N ILE A 288 -7.26 -5.35 4.81
CA ILE A 288 -7.62 -5.74 6.17
C ILE A 288 -9.02 -6.37 6.15
N PHE A 289 -9.14 -7.57 6.71
CA PHE A 289 -10.42 -8.19 7.02
C PHE A 289 -10.73 -8.05 8.50
N GLY A 290 -11.77 -7.27 8.82
CA GLY A 290 -12.34 -7.20 10.16
C GLY A 290 -13.28 -8.37 10.43
N CYS A 291 -12.83 -9.36 11.19
CA CYS A 291 -13.57 -10.57 11.55
C CYS A 291 -13.90 -10.62 13.06
N MET A 292 -14.10 -9.44 13.66
CA MET A 292 -14.31 -9.25 15.10
C MET A 292 -15.80 -9.17 15.45
N ASP A 293 -16.14 -9.59 16.66
CA ASP A 293 -17.47 -9.43 17.26
C ASP A 293 -17.55 -8.20 18.19
N GLY A 294 -16.45 -7.83 18.85
CA GLY A 294 -16.36 -6.67 19.74
C GLY A 294 -16.52 -5.32 19.04
N SER A 295 -17.25 -4.40 19.68
CA SER A 295 -17.49 -3.04 19.17
C SER A 295 -16.23 -2.18 19.12
N GLU A 296 -15.33 -2.33 20.09
CA GLU A 296 -14.09 -1.56 20.16
C GLU A 296 -13.15 -1.86 18.98
N GLY A 297 -12.93 -3.15 18.68
CA GLY A 297 -12.13 -3.55 17.53
C GLY A 297 -12.73 -3.09 16.20
N ARG A 298 -14.07 -3.13 16.08
CA ARG A 298 -14.79 -2.60 14.90
C ARG A 298 -14.72 -1.08 14.77
N HIS A 299 -14.59 -0.35 15.87
CA HIS A 299 -14.48 1.10 15.85
C HIS A 299 -13.07 1.55 15.46
N LEU A 300 -12.04 0.77 15.80
CA LEU A 300 -10.65 1.09 15.50
C LEU A 300 -10.26 0.86 14.04
N LEU A 301 -10.87 -0.13 13.37
CA LEU A 301 -10.67 -0.40 11.93
C LEU A 301 -11.55 0.50 11.06
#